data_AF-A0AAW4S6W3-F1
#
_entry.id   AF-A0AAW4S6W3-F1
#
_cell.length_a   1.000
_cell.length_b   1.000
_cell.length_c   1.000
_cell.angle_alpha   90.00
_cell.angle_beta   90.00
_cell.angle_gamma   90.00
#
_symmetry.space_group_name_H-M   'P 1'
#
loop_
_entity.id
_entity.type
_entity.pdbx_description
1 polymer ?
#
loop_
_entity_poly.entity_id
_entity_poly.type
_entity_poly.pdbx_seq_one_letter_code
_entity_poly.pdbx_strand_id
1 'polypeptide(L)'
;MRDPVETYMNLVPMVVEQTNRGERAYDIFSRLLKERIIFVTGPVEDGMSTLIVAQLLFLEAENPKKEISMYINSPGGVVTSGLAIYDTMQFIRPPVSTLCTGQAASMGSLLLCAGEKDMRFSLPNARIMVHQPSGGFQGQATDIMLHAQEILNLKKRLNEIYVKHTGQTYKSIEDALERDKFLTANDAKEFGLVDKVIDKRAEEPAPAKAP
;
A
#
# COMPACT_ATOMS: atom_id res chain seq x y z
N MET A 1 -12.84 26.47 10.68
CA MET A 1 -11.92 26.67 9.55
C MET A 1 -11.75 25.30 8.93
N ARG A 2 -12.18 25.08 7.67
CA ARG A 2 -11.98 23.77 7.03
C ARG A 2 -10.47 23.51 6.96
N ASP A 3 -10.06 22.28 7.26
CA ASP A 3 -8.66 21.89 7.13
C ASP A 3 -8.23 22.15 5.66
N PRO A 4 -7.13 22.89 5.41
CA PRO A 4 -6.60 23.06 4.05
C PRO A 4 -6.39 21.71 3.31
N VAL A 5 -6.13 20.62 4.04
CA VAL A 5 -6.04 19.25 3.51
C VAL A 5 -7.38 18.74 2.97
N GLU A 6 -8.50 19.04 3.64
CA GLU A 6 -9.85 18.68 3.13
C GLU A 6 -10.22 19.44 1.86
N THR A 7 -9.64 20.63 1.66
CA THR A 7 -10.01 21.50 0.53
C THR A 7 -9.35 21.07 -0.79
N TYR A 8 -8.21 20.37 -0.75
CA TYR A 8 -7.46 19.98 -1.95
C TYR A 8 -8.07 18.81 -2.74
N MET A 9 -8.83 17.92 -2.07
CA MET A 9 -9.50 16.78 -2.73
C MET A 9 -10.70 17.18 -3.59
N ASN A 10 -11.15 18.44 -3.55
CA ASN A 10 -12.33 18.91 -4.30
C ASN A 10 -12.05 19.40 -5.73
N LEU A 11 -10.80 19.35 -6.21
CA LEU A 11 -10.44 19.74 -7.58
C LEU A 11 -9.58 18.65 -8.24
N VAL A 12 -10.14 17.45 -8.39
CA VAL A 12 -9.52 16.40 -9.20
C VAL A 12 -9.61 16.80 -10.67
N PRO A 13 -8.49 16.97 -11.39
CA PRO A 13 -8.53 17.36 -12.80
C PRO A 13 -9.21 16.31 -13.67
N MET A 14 -9.95 16.77 -14.67
CA MET A 14 -10.58 15.93 -15.69
C MET A 14 -9.67 15.82 -16.91
N VAL A 15 -9.66 14.64 -17.53
CA VAL A 15 -8.94 14.32 -18.76
C VAL A 15 -9.96 13.87 -19.80
N VAL A 16 -9.84 14.38 -21.02
CA VAL A 16 -10.69 14.00 -22.16
C VAL A 16 -9.92 13.03 -23.05
N GLU A 17 -10.50 11.86 -23.31
CA GLU A 17 -9.98 10.85 -24.22
C GLU A 17 -10.85 10.84 -25.48
N GLN A 18 -10.26 11.17 -26.64
CA GLN A 18 -10.92 11.04 -27.93
C GLN A 18 -10.79 9.60 -28.43
N THR A 19 -11.91 8.98 -28.74
CA THR A 19 -11.96 7.65 -29.36
C THR A 19 -12.71 7.73 -30.69
N ASN A 20 -12.57 6.72 -31.54
CA ASN A 20 -13.36 6.61 -32.78
C ASN A 20 -14.88 6.57 -32.54
N ARG A 21 -15.33 6.39 -31.28
CA ARG A 21 -16.73 6.36 -30.86
C ARG A 21 -17.18 7.64 -30.14
N GLY A 22 -16.34 8.67 -30.12
CA GLY A 22 -16.61 9.97 -29.47
C GLY A 22 -15.66 10.27 -28.31
N GLU A 23 -15.95 11.35 -27.60
CA GLU A 23 -15.18 11.84 -26.46
C GLU A 23 -15.70 11.27 -25.15
N ARG A 24 -14.79 10.86 -24.26
CA ARG A 24 -15.11 10.48 -22.88
C ARG A 24 -14.24 11.27 -21.91
N ALA A 25 -14.87 11.84 -20.89
CA ALA A 25 -14.18 12.53 -19.81
C ALA A 25 -14.05 11.61 -18.60
N TYR A 26 -12.86 11.56 -18.00
CA TYR A 26 -12.54 10.84 -16.78
C TYR A 26 -11.83 11.79 -15.83
N ASP A 27 -12.01 11.63 -14.51
CA ASP A 27 -11.04 12.22 -13.59
C ASP A 27 -9.69 11.48 -13.73
N ILE A 28 -8.59 12.12 -13.33
CA ILE A 28 -7.25 11.54 -13.52
C ILE A 28 -7.08 10.17 -12.84
N PHE A 29 -7.72 9.93 -11.69
CA PHE A 29 -7.62 8.65 -10.99
C PHE A 29 -8.42 7.57 -11.71
N SER A 30 -9.64 7.87 -12.18
CA SER A 30 -10.40 6.96 -13.04
C SER A 30 -9.65 6.61 -14.32
N ARG A 31 -8.95 7.58 -14.93
CA ARG A 31 -8.13 7.30 -16.11
C ARG A 31 -6.97 6.36 -15.78
N LEU A 32 -6.34 6.49 -14.63
CA LEU A 32 -5.24 5.62 -14.18
C LEU A 32 -5.73 4.24 -13.70
N LEU A 33 -6.95 4.14 -13.16
CA LEU A 33 -7.58 2.87 -12.82
C LEU A 33 -7.83 2.01 -14.08
N LYS A 34 -8.12 2.62 -15.24
CA LYS A 34 -8.14 1.89 -16.53
C LYS A 34 -6.80 1.26 -16.88
N GLU A 35 -5.70 1.88 -16.46
CA GLU A 35 -4.33 1.31 -16.54
C GLU A 35 -3.99 0.39 -15.36
N ARG A 36 -4.96 0.08 -14.49
CA ARG A 36 -4.86 -0.82 -13.33
C ARG A 36 -3.97 -0.28 -12.22
N ILE A 37 -3.90 1.04 -12.09
CA ILE A 37 -3.16 1.73 -11.04
C ILE A 37 -4.11 2.17 -9.94
N ILE A 38 -3.85 1.73 -8.71
CA ILE A 38 -4.58 2.12 -7.49
C ILE A 38 -3.66 2.97 -6.62
N PHE A 39 -4.17 4.08 -6.07
CA PHE A 39 -3.43 4.93 -5.14
C PHE A 39 -3.87 4.68 -3.69
N VAL A 40 -2.90 4.41 -2.83
CA VAL A 40 -3.06 4.35 -1.36
C VAL A 40 -2.37 5.58 -0.79
N THR A 41 -3.09 6.71 -0.75
CA THR A 41 -2.52 8.01 -0.39
C THR A 41 -3.22 8.62 0.81
N GLY A 42 -2.45 8.99 1.82
CA GLY A 42 -2.98 9.51 3.09
C GLY A 42 -3.26 8.41 4.13
N PRO A 43 -3.91 8.76 5.26
CA PRO A 43 -4.17 7.83 6.34
C PRO A 43 -5.04 6.65 5.91
N VAL A 44 -4.68 5.45 6.33
CA VAL A 44 -5.51 4.25 6.13
C VAL A 44 -6.68 4.29 7.10
N GLU A 45 -7.89 4.42 6.56
CA GLU A 45 -9.15 4.41 7.29
C GLU A 45 -10.23 3.61 6.54
N ASP A 46 -11.39 3.42 7.15
CA ASP A 46 -12.41 2.48 6.66
C ASP A 46 -12.97 2.87 5.28
N GLY A 47 -13.15 4.16 5.00
CA GLY A 47 -13.59 4.68 3.71
C GLY A 47 -12.59 4.37 2.59
N MET A 48 -11.33 4.74 2.78
CA MET A 48 -10.22 4.44 1.87
C MET A 48 -10.07 2.94 1.66
N SER A 49 -10.11 2.15 2.73
CA SER A 49 -10.02 0.69 2.67
C SER A 49 -11.14 0.12 1.81
N THR A 50 -12.38 0.56 2.03
CA THR A 50 -13.53 0.13 1.22
C THR A 50 -13.34 0.44 -0.26
N LEU A 51 -12.84 1.64 -0.59
CA LEU A 51 -12.56 2.03 -1.97
C LEU A 51 -11.43 1.21 -2.60
N ILE A 52 -10.36 0.93 -1.87
CA ILE A 52 -9.24 0.11 -2.38
C ILE A 52 -9.69 -1.33 -2.62
N VAL A 53 -10.41 -1.93 -1.65
CA VAL A 53 -10.96 -3.29 -1.79
C VAL A 53 -11.89 -3.38 -3.01
N ALA A 54 -12.79 -2.40 -3.18
CA ALA A 54 -13.67 -2.35 -4.35
C ALA A 54 -12.89 -2.25 -5.68
N GLN A 55 -11.84 -1.43 -5.73
CA GLN A 55 -10.98 -1.31 -6.91
C GLN A 55 -10.22 -2.61 -7.22
N LEU A 56 -9.69 -3.30 -6.20
CA LEU A 56 -9.00 -4.59 -6.36
C LEU A 56 -9.93 -5.65 -6.96
N LEU A 57 -11.13 -5.80 -6.39
CA LEU A 57 -12.14 -6.74 -6.87
C LEU A 57 -12.64 -6.39 -8.28
N PHE A 58 -12.83 -5.10 -8.56
CA PHE A 58 -13.18 -4.61 -9.90
C PHE A 58 -12.12 -4.99 -10.93
N LEU A 59 -10.84 -4.74 -10.64
CA LEU A 59 -9.75 -5.04 -11.55
C LEU A 59 -9.53 -6.55 -11.74
N GLU A 60 -9.78 -7.36 -10.71
CA GLU A 60 -9.82 -8.82 -10.84
C GLU A 60 -10.93 -9.26 -11.80
N ALA A 61 -12.14 -8.73 -11.66
CA ALA A 61 -13.27 -9.08 -12.52
C ALA A 61 -13.03 -8.69 -14.00
N GLU A 62 -12.43 -7.52 -14.24
CA GLU A 62 -12.09 -7.03 -15.58
C GLU A 62 -11.01 -7.90 -16.26
N ASN A 63 -9.96 -8.27 -15.53
CA ASN A 63 -8.94 -9.17 -16.04
C ASN A 63 -8.18 -9.85 -14.89
N PRO A 64 -8.47 -11.13 -14.58
CA PRO A 64 -7.90 -11.82 -13.43
C PRO A 64 -6.43 -12.23 -13.63
N LYS A 65 -5.85 -12.02 -14.81
CA LYS A 65 -4.46 -12.40 -15.15
C LYS A 65 -3.51 -11.21 -15.22
N LYS A 66 -4.04 -9.99 -15.41
CA LYS A 66 -3.22 -8.80 -15.62
C LYS A 66 -2.87 -8.16 -14.29
N GLU A 67 -1.60 -7.86 -14.09
CA GLU A 67 -1.06 -7.17 -12.90
C GLU A 67 -1.89 -5.94 -12.50
N ILE A 68 -1.96 -5.71 -11.18
CA ILE A 68 -2.46 -4.46 -10.59
C ILE A 68 -1.27 -3.75 -9.93
N SER A 69 -1.12 -2.45 -10.15
CA SER A 69 -0.07 -1.66 -9.53
C SER A 69 -0.63 -0.75 -8.43
N MET A 70 -0.19 -0.94 -7.19
CA MET A 70 -0.56 -0.13 -6.03
C MET A 70 0.54 0.89 -5.69
N TYR A 71 0.22 2.17 -5.79
CA TYR A 71 1.12 3.28 -5.49
C TYR A 71 0.84 3.78 -4.07
N ILE A 72 1.82 3.69 -3.19
CA ILE A 72 1.66 3.89 -1.75
C ILE A 72 2.38 5.16 -1.31
N ASN A 73 1.61 6.08 -0.74
CA ASN A 73 2.07 7.27 -0.04
C ASN A 73 1.24 7.46 1.24
N SER A 74 1.50 6.63 2.24
CA SER A 74 0.65 6.56 3.43
C SER A 74 1.46 6.61 4.73
N PRO A 75 1.04 7.43 5.72
CA PRO A 75 1.56 7.37 7.08
C PRO A 75 1.06 6.14 7.86
N GLY A 76 0.27 5.25 7.24
CA GLY A 76 -0.44 4.16 7.90
C GLY A 76 -1.79 4.61 8.46
N GLY A 77 -2.32 3.89 9.44
CA GLY A 77 -3.61 4.21 10.03
C GLY A 77 -4.21 3.01 10.75
N VAL A 78 -5.52 2.85 10.62
CA VAL A 78 -6.31 1.82 11.30
C VAL A 78 -5.88 0.43 10.82
N VAL A 79 -5.50 -0.43 11.77
CA VAL A 79 -4.94 -1.76 11.48
C VAL A 79 -5.98 -2.67 10.81
N THR A 80 -7.23 -2.66 11.26
CA THR A 80 -8.29 -3.49 10.67
C THR A 80 -8.57 -3.12 9.22
N SER A 81 -8.62 -1.83 8.89
CA SER A 81 -8.81 -1.35 7.52
C SER A 81 -7.61 -1.73 6.65
N GLY A 82 -6.39 -1.59 7.15
CA GLY A 82 -5.20 -2.06 6.43
C GLY A 82 -5.17 -3.58 6.24
N LEU A 83 -5.64 -4.37 7.21
CA LEU A 83 -5.75 -5.83 7.08
C LEU A 83 -6.81 -6.24 6.04
N ALA A 84 -7.91 -5.50 5.90
CA ALA A 84 -8.89 -5.74 4.84
C ALA A 84 -8.29 -5.56 3.44
N ILE A 85 -7.49 -4.50 3.25
CA ILE A 85 -6.74 -4.30 2.00
C ILE A 85 -5.74 -5.44 1.80
N TYR A 86 -4.94 -5.74 2.83
CA TYR A 86 -3.93 -6.80 2.80
C TYR A 86 -4.54 -8.14 2.37
N ASP A 87 -5.57 -8.61 3.06
CA ASP A 87 -6.21 -9.89 2.76
C ASP A 87 -6.78 -9.90 1.34
N THR A 88 -7.36 -8.79 0.88
CA THR A 88 -7.85 -8.67 -0.50
C THR A 88 -6.71 -8.77 -1.51
N MET A 89 -5.56 -8.12 -1.27
CA MET A 89 -4.38 -8.26 -2.14
C MET A 89 -3.92 -9.71 -2.25
N GLN A 90 -3.97 -10.48 -1.16
CA GLN A 90 -3.57 -11.89 -1.16
C GLN A 90 -4.66 -12.83 -1.72
N PHE A 91 -5.92 -12.41 -1.69
CA PHE A 91 -7.07 -13.21 -2.08
C PHE A 91 -7.32 -13.20 -3.59
N ILE A 92 -7.13 -12.05 -4.24
CA ILE A 92 -7.39 -11.91 -5.68
C ILE A 92 -6.35 -12.66 -6.52
N ARG A 93 -6.74 -13.07 -7.73
CA ARG A 93 -5.87 -13.80 -8.66
C ARG A 93 -4.75 -12.95 -9.30
N PRO A 94 -4.97 -11.68 -9.68
CA PRO A 94 -3.90 -10.87 -10.26
C PRO A 94 -2.73 -10.67 -9.30
N PRO A 95 -1.48 -10.71 -9.79
CA PRO A 95 -0.35 -10.27 -8.98
C PRO A 95 -0.48 -8.77 -8.69
N VAL A 96 -0.19 -8.38 -7.46
CA VAL A 96 -0.26 -6.99 -7.00
C VAL A 96 1.16 -6.45 -6.82
N SER A 97 1.57 -5.57 -7.73
CA SER A 97 2.81 -4.80 -7.62
C SER A 97 2.63 -3.63 -6.67
N THR A 98 3.65 -3.28 -5.88
CA THR A 98 3.61 -2.15 -4.95
C THR A 98 4.76 -1.18 -5.22
N LEU A 99 4.48 0.13 -5.18
CA LEU A 99 5.49 1.16 -5.33
C LEU A 99 5.35 2.23 -4.25
N CYS A 100 6.39 2.43 -3.45
CA CYS A 100 6.43 3.54 -2.50
C CYS A 100 6.80 4.86 -3.19
N THR A 101 5.88 5.83 -3.15
CA THR A 101 6.05 7.18 -3.69
C THR A 101 5.93 8.22 -2.57
N GLY A 102 7.03 8.46 -1.84
CA GLY A 102 7.08 9.42 -0.73
C GLY A 102 7.26 8.74 0.62
N GLN A 103 6.21 8.15 1.17
CA GLN A 103 6.35 7.33 2.39
C GLN A 103 5.45 6.10 2.44
N ALA A 104 5.93 5.07 3.12
CA ALA A 104 5.15 3.92 3.54
C ALA A 104 5.45 3.65 5.01
N ALA A 105 4.55 4.05 5.90
CA ALA A 105 4.74 3.92 7.34
C ALA A 105 3.66 3.05 7.97
N SER A 106 3.99 2.25 8.99
CA SER A 106 3.02 1.46 9.76
C SER A 106 2.20 0.52 8.84
N MET A 107 0.87 0.68 8.73
CA MET A 107 0.08 -0.08 7.75
C MET A 107 0.49 0.18 6.30
N GLY A 108 1.02 1.36 5.99
CA GLY A 108 1.58 1.66 4.67
C GLY A 108 2.79 0.79 4.33
N SER A 109 3.71 0.55 5.27
CA SER A 109 4.85 -0.34 5.05
C SER A 109 4.45 -1.81 4.99
N LEU A 110 3.41 -2.20 5.73
CA LEU A 110 2.88 -3.57 5.67
C LEU A 110 2.27 -3.84 4.29
N LEU A 111 1.43 -2.93 3.80
CA LEU A 111 0.85 -3.03 2.45
C LEU A 111 1.93 -2.99 1.37
N LEU A 112 2.97 -2.17 1.54
CA LEU A 112 4.12 -2.13 0.63
C LEU A 112 4.80 -3.50 0.53
N CYS A 113 5.17 -4.10 1.66
CA CYS A 113 5.88 -5.38 1.63
C CYS A 113 4.99 -6.56 1.22
N ALA A 114 3.67 -6.41 1.28
CA ALA A 114 2.68 -7.42 0.92
C ALA A 114 2.42 -7.58 -0.58
N GLY A 115 3.05 -6.74 -1.41
CA GLY A 115 3.05 -6.94 -2.87
C GLY A 115 3.64 -8.30 -3.27
N GLU A 116 3.33 -8.72 -4.49
CA GLU A 116 3.86 -9.95 -5.08
C GLU A 116 5.39 -9.97 -5.02
N LYS A 117 5.97 -11.14 -4.77
CA LYS A 117 7.42 -11.29 -4.66
C LYS A 117 8.11 -10.80 -5.94
N ASP A 118 9.23 -10.09 -5.79
CA ASP A 118 10.00 -9.46 -6.87
C ASP A 118 9.30 -8.27 -7.56
N MET A 119 8.12 -7.87 -7.08
CA MET A 119 7.28 -6.78 -7.60
C MET A 119 7.02 -5.68 -6.56
N ARG A 120 7.90 -5.55 -5.56
CA ARG A 120 7.82 -4.52 -4.51
C ARG A 120 8.91 -3.48 -4.74
N PHE A 121 8.51 -2.23 -4.89
CA PHE A 121 9.38 -1.16 -5.37
C PHE A 121 9.36 0.05 -4.45
N SER A 122 10.45 0.81 -4.46
CA SER A 122 10.52 2.11 -3.81
C SER A 122 11.23 3.13 -4.70
N LEU A 123 10.79 4.38 -4.66
CA LEU A 123 11.55 5.49 -5.25
C LEU A 123 12.72 5.89 -4.33
N PRO A 124 13.81 6.48 -4.85
CA PRO A 124 15.06 6.64 -4.09
C PRO A 124 14.93 7.52 -2.84
N ASN A 125 14.10 8.56 -2.91
CA ASN A 125 13.87 9.50 -1.80
C ASN A 125 12.70 9.09 -0.90
N ALA A 126 12.05 7.96 -1.18
CA ALA A 126 10.97 7.50 -0.33
C ALA A 126 11.52 6.96 0.99
N ARG A 127 10.73 7.14 2.06
CA ARG A 127 11.05 6.61 3.39
C ARG A 127 10.07 5.52 3.79
N ILE A 128 10.59 4.46 4.40
CA ILE A 128 9.78 3.39 4.94
C ILE A 128 9.89 3.43 6.46
N MET A 129 8.79 3.33 7.18
CA MET A 129 8.81 3.31 8.65
C MET A 129 8.02 2.10 9.16
N VAL A 130 8.66 1.29 10.00
CA VAL A 130 8.01 0.17 10.67
C VAL A 130 7.98 0.40 12.17
N HIS A 131 6.91 -0.05 12.82
CA HIS A 131 6.72 -0.01 14.26
C HIS A 131 5.63 -1.02 14.67
N GLN A 132 5.51 -1.27 15.97
CA GLN A 132 4.47 -2.09 16.57
C GLN A 132 3.12 -1.37 16.53
N PRO A 133 1.98 -2.09 16.56
CA PRO A 133 0.69 -1.45 16.66
C PRO A 133 0.56 -0.69 18.00
N SER A 134 -0.08 0.48 17.95
CA SER A 134 -0.40 1.29 19.11
C SER A 134 -1.92 1.34 19.32
N GLY A 135 -2.36 1.32 20.57
CA GLY A 135 -3.78 1.46 20.95
C GLY A 135 -3.92 2.00 22.36
N GLY A 136 -5.13 2.47 22.69
CA GLY A 136 -5.46 3.00 24.02
C GLY A 136 -6.85 2.55 24.43
N PHE A 137 -6.99 2.12 25.68
CA PHE A 137 -8.23 1.56 26.23
C PHE A 137 -8.46 2.07 27.65
N GLN A 138 -9.72 2.21 28.05
CA GLN A 138 -10.14 2.58 29.41
C GLN A 138 -11.40 1.79 29.76
N GLY A 139 -11.59 1.42 31.03
CA GLY A 139 -12.73 0.61 31.45
C GLY A 139 -12.47 -0.18 32.72
N GLN A 140 -13.24 -1.25 32.94
CA GLN A 140 -13.01 -2.15 34.07
C GLN A 140 -11.68 -2.91 33.88
N ALA A 141 -11.12 -3.42 34.98
CA ALA A 141 -9.87 -4.18 34.94
C ALA A 141 -9.91 -5.35 33.93
N THR A 142 -11.05 -6.06 33.87
CA THR A 142 -11.27 -7.15 32.91
C THR A 142 -11.25 -6.66 31.46
N ASP A 143 -11.90 -5.54 31.15
CA ASP A 143 -11.93 -4.98 29.80
C ASP A 143 -10.53 -4.55 29.34
N ILE A 144 -9.78 -3.88 30.22
CA ILE A 144 -8.39 -3.48 29.94
C ILE A 144 -7.53 -4.72 29.67
N MET A 145 -7.66 -5.77 30.47
CA MET A 145 -6.94 -7.02 30.27
C MET A 145 -7.26 -7.67 28.92
N LEU A 146 -8.55 -7.74 28.54
CA LEU A 146 -8.97 -8.31 27.26
C LEU A 146 -8.42 -7.52 26.07
N HIS A 147 -8.47 -6.19 26.12
CA HIS A 147 -7.89 -5.35 25.08
C HIS A 147 -6.36 -5.43 25.02
N ALA A 148 -5.68 -5.53 26.16
CA ALA A 148 -4.24 -5.75 26.22
C ALA A 148 -3.86 -7.10 25.59
N GLN A 149 -4.65 -8.16 25.81
CA GLN A 149 -4.41 -9.44 25.16
C GLN A 149 -4.63 -9.35 23.65
N GLU A 150 -5.67 -8.65 23.20
CA GLU A 150 -5.94 -8.51 21.77
C GLU A 150 -4.87 -7.71 21.03
N ILE A 151 -4.36 -6.62 21.60
CA ILE A 151 -3.27 -5.86 20.95
C ILE A 151 -1.97 -6.66 20.87
N LEU A 152 -1.69 -7.54 21.86
CA LEU A 152 -0.56 -8.47 21.80
C LEU A 152 -0.75 -9.52 20.70
N ASN A 153 -1.95 -10.07 20.56
CA ASN A 153 -2.28 -11.00 19.47
C ASN A 153 -2.12 -10.33 18.10
N LEU A 154 -2.58 -9.08 17.99
CA LEU A 154 -2.46 -8.28 16.78
C LEU A 154 -0.99 -7.99 16.46
N LYS A 155 -0.19 -7.56 17.43
CA LYS A 155 1.26 -7.37 17.28
C LYS A 155 1.93 -8.63 16.71
N LYS A 156 1.64 -9.79 17.30
CA LYS A 156 2.18 -11.06 16.82
C LYS A 156 1.78 -11.35 15.37
N ARG A 157 0.50 -11.16 15.01
CA ARG A 157 0.00 -11.37 13.65
C ARG A 157 0.67 -10.46 12.63
N LEU A 158 0.82 -9.17 12.95
CA LEU A 158 1.51 -8.22 12.07
C LEU A 158 2.99 -8.60 11.87
N ASN A 159 3.67 -9.01 12.95
CA ASN A 159 5.05 -9.48 12.86
C ASN A 159 5.16 -10.71 11.95
N GLU A 160 4.25 -11.68 12.07
CA GLU A 160 4.20 -12.87 11.20
C GLU A 160 3.99 -12.51 9.72
N ILE A 161 3.17 -11.49 9.42
CA ILE A 161 3.02 -10.97 8.06
C ILE A 161 4.34 -10.38 7.54
N TYR A 162 5.04 -9.57 8.32
CA TYR A 162 6.35 -9.07 7.93
C TYR A 162 7.36 -10.21 7.74
N VAL A 163 7.39 -11.22 8.61
CA VAL A 163 8.24 -12.41 8.44
C VAL A 163 7.96 -13.11 7.11
N LYS A 164 6.69 -13.35 6.79
CA LYS A 164 6.26 -13.99 5.53
C LYS A 164 6.85 -13.26 4.32
N HIS A 165 6.73 -11.93 4.30
CA HIS A 165 7.06 -11.13 3.12
C HIS A 165 8.53 -10.73 3.04
N THR A 166 9.20 -10.50 4.16
CA THR A 166 10.60 -10.07 4.18
C THR A 166 11.60 -11.23 4.16
N GLY A 167 11.19 -12.42 4.61
CA GLY A 167 12.09 -13.55 4.83
C GLY A 167 12.99 -13.38 6.06
N GLN A 168 12.83 -12.31 6.84
CA GLN A 168 13.53 -12.09 8.10
C GLN A 168 13.05 -13.07 9.18
N THR A 169 13.90 -13.32 10.18
CA THR A 169 13.48 -14.10 11.36
C THR A 169 12.45 -13.31 12.16
N TYR A 170 11.57 -14.01 12.88
CA TYR A 170 10.60 -13.35 13.77
C TYR A 170 11.27 -12.41 14.77
N LYS A 171 12.44 -12.80 15.31
CA LYS A 171 13.19 -11.96 16.26
C LYS A 171 13.71 -10.68 15.61
N SER A 172 14.25 -10.77 14.38
CA SER A 172 14.70 -9.61 13.60
C SER A 172 13.56 -8.62 13.34
N ILE A 173 12.37 -9.14 13.00
CA ILE A 173 11.15 -8.33 12.84
C ILE A 173 10.72 -7.71 14.16
N GLU A 174 10.61 -8.50 15.22
CA GLU A 174 10.19 -8.03 16.54
C GLU A 174 11.08 -6.88 17.03
N ASP A 175 12.40 -7.03 16.95
CA ASP A 175 13.35 -6.00 17.37
C ASP A 175 13.28 -4.75 16.47
N ALA A 176 13.04 -4.93 15.17
CA ALA A 176 12.91 -3.83 14.23
C ALA A 176 11.61 -3.03 14.40
N LEU A 177 10.53 -3.66 14.84
CA LEU A 177 9.22 -3.03 15.04
C LEU A 177 9.01 -2.51 16.46
N GLU A 178 9.87 -2.84 17.42
CA GLU A 178 9.66 -2.45 18.82
C GLU A 178 9.57 -0.92 19.03
N ARG A 179 10.27 -0.15 18.20
CA ARG A 179 10.19 1.32 18.16
C ARG A 179 10.10 1.78 16.71
N ASP A 180 9.75 3.04 16.51
CA ASP A 180 9.78 3.68 15.21
C ASP A 180 11.16 3.51 14.57
N LYS A 181 11.21 2.70 13.52
CA LYS A 181 12.41 2.46 12.73
C LYS A 181 12.20 3.01 11.33
N PHE A 182 12.92 4.08 11.03
CA PHE A 182 12.92 4.72 9.71
C PHE A 182 14.03 4.12 8.86
N LEU A 183 13.69 3.80 7.62
CA LEU A 183 14.56 3.17 6.64
C LEU A 183 14.57 4.02 5.37
N THR A 184 15.76 4.20 4.80
CA THR A 184 15.85 4.69 3.41
C THR A 184 15.32 3.62 2.45
N ALA A 185 15.09 3.99 1.19
CA ALA A 185 14.69 3.02 0.17
C ALA A 185 15.68 1.85 0.04
N ASN A 186 16.99 2.11 0.18
CA ASN A 186 18.02 1.07 0.13
C ASN A 186 18.01 0.19 1.38
N ASP A 187 17.92 0.77 2.58
CA ASP A 187 17.84 -0.03 3.82
C ASP A 187 16.57 -0.89 3.84
N ALA A 188 15.45 -0.38 3.31
CA ALA A 188 14.20 -1.12 3.17
C ALA A 188 14.36 -2.31 2.20
N LYS A 189 15.12 -2.13 1.12
CA LYS A 189 15.47 -3.22 0.20
C LYS A 189 16.33 -4.28 0.89
N GLU A 190 17.39 -3.87 1.58
CA GLU A 190 18.28 -4.77 2.31
C GLU A 190 17.54 -5.54 3.42
N PHE A 191 16.58 -4.88 4.09
CA PHE A 191 15.73 -5.51 5.09
C PHE A 191 14.67 -6.45 4.49
N GLY A 192 14.40 -6.37 3.19
CA GLY A 192 13.43 -7.21 2.48
C GLY A 192 12.00 -6.66 2.42
N LEU A 193 11.78 -5.39 2.75
CA LEU A 193 10.47 -4.72 2.66
C LEU A 193 10.09 -4.39 1.21
N VAL A 194 11.10 -4.16 0.36
CA VAL A 194 10.95 -3.99 -1.08
C VAL A 194 12.02 -4.81 -1.79
N ASP A 195 11.80 -5.14 -3.05
CA ASP A 195 12.73 -5.91 -3.87
C ASP A 195 13.73 -5.01 -4.60
N LYS A 196 13.27 -3.85 -5.08
CA LYS A 196 14.09 -2.94 -5.89
C LYS A 196 13.83 -1.47 -5.57
N VAL A 197 14.88 -0.67 -5.62
CA VAL A 197 14.81 0.79 -5.66
C VAL A 197 14.90 1.20 -7.12
N ILE A 198 13.90 1.93 -7.62
CA ILE A 198 13.81 2.34 -9.03
C ILE A 198 13.91 3.86 -9.12
N ASP A 199 14.93 4.36 -9.82
CA ASP A 199 15.16 5.80 -10.04
C ASP A 199 14.55 6.28 -11.37
N LYS A 200 14.48 5.39 -12.36
CA LYS A 200 13.90 5.61 -13.68
C LYS A 200 13.09 4.40 -14.11
N ARG A 201 12.09 4.62 -14.97
CA ARG A 201 11.42 3.52 -15.68
C ARG A 201 12.42 2.89 -16.65
N ALA A 202 12.36 1.57 -16.81
CA ALA A 202 13.08 0.90 -17.88
C ALA A 202 12.64 1.52 -19.22
N GLU A 203 13.60 1.86 -20.08
CA GLU A 203 13.29 2.30 -21.43
C GLU A 203 12.55 1.14 -22.14
N GLU A 204 11.40 1.44 -22.75
CA GLU A 204 10.83 0.49 -23.72
C GLU A 204 11.87 0.31 -24.84
N PRO A 205 12.12 -0.92 -25.31
CA PRO A 205 12.93 -1.09 -26.50
C PRO A 205 12.27 -0.26 -27.61
N ALA A 206 13.04 0.65 -28.21
CA ALA A 206 12.57 1.51 -29.28
C ALA A 206 11.82 0.64 -30.32
N PRO A 207 10.66 1.08 -30.83
CA PRO A 207 9.93 0.30 -31.82
C PRO A 207 10.88 -0.02 -32.97
N ALA A 208 10.98 -1.31 -33.32
CA ALA A 208 11.78 -1.75 -34.45
C ALA A 208 11.40 -0.89 -35.65
N LYS A 209 12.37 -0.13 -36.18
CA LYS A 209 12.16 0.64 -37.41
C LYS A 209 11.62 -0.34 -38.45
N ALA A 210 10.39 -0.10 -38.92
CA ALA A 210 9.84 -0.85 -40.02
C ALA A 210 10.79 -0.71 -41.23
N PRO A 211 11.01 -1.80 -42.00
CA PRO A 211 11.91 -1.78 -43.15
C PRO A 211 11.50 -0.78 -44.23
#